data_AF-A0A3P8Q6Q5-F1
#
_entry.id   AF-A0A3P8Q6Q5-F1
#
_cell.length_a   1.000
_cell.length_b   1.000
_cell.length_c   1.000
_cell.angle_alpha   90.00
_cell.angle_beta   90.00
_cell.angle_gamma   90.00
#
_symmetry.space_group_name_H-M   'P 1'
#
loop_
_entity.id
_entity.type
_entity.pdbx_description
1 polymer ?
#
loop_
_entity_poly.entity_id
_entity_poly.type
_entity_poly.pdbx_seq_one_letter_code
_entity_poly.pdbx_strand_id
1 'polypeptide(L)'
;MAGRSTRGINGSNGSRTAPARAAALADLLHYECSTLLELFRKKENFTEDVTDRRLVSVPPPSSQLDTRDKLWRIHSALLQCQKLLEKAVAKEEEELGGGKKGKYENKRKLVKERLPLLILSTGELLKAAEGTTSLTPSVEGLEVNVPTGLLDLKLWVYRVYKEVNYWSKTAANTLKELPSVIVKEGARTTRARNRRSTRR
;
A
#
# COMPACT_ATOMS: atom_id res chain seq x y z
N MET A 1 -59.18 -13.76 4.21
CA MET A 1 -58.31 -13.59 5.38
C MET A 1 -57.27 -14.70 5.40
N ALA A 2 -55.98 -14.36 5.24
CA ALA A 2 -54.86 -15.20 5.58
C ALA A 2 -53.66 -14.27 5.78
N GLY A 3 -53.26 -14.08 7.04
CA GLY A 3 -52.06 -13.35 7.38
C GLY A 3 -50.81 -14.20 7.18
N ARG A 4 -49.66 -13.56 6.97
CA ARG A 4 -48.57 -13.58 7.96
C ARG A 4 -47.41 -12.72 7.46
N SER A 5 -46.97 -11.84 8.33
CA SER A 5 -45.70 -11.15 8.25
C SER A 5 -44.56 -12.18 8.32
N THR A 6 -43.62 -12.12 7.38
CA THR A 6 -42.25 -12.63 7.55
C THR A 6 -41.27 -11.50 7.32
N ARG A 7 -40.96 -10.85 8.43
CA ARG A 7 -39.71 -10.16 8.70
C ARG A 7 -38.55 -11.15 8.52
N GLY A 8 -37.52 -10.74 7.80
CA GLY A 8 -36.23 -11.44 7.75
C GLY A 8 -35.58 -11.26 6.38
N ILE A 9 -34.32 -10.88 6.23
CA ILE A 9 -33.18 -10.82 7.13
C ILE A 9 -32.26 -9.76 6.56
N ASN A 10 -31.69 -8.93 7.43
CA ASN A 10 -30.48 -8.17 7.16
C ASN A 10 -29.41 -9.13 6.63
N GLY A 11 -29.24 -9.17 5.32
CA GLY A 11 -28.03 -9.66 4.68
C GLY A 11 -27.14 -8.48 4.37
N SER A 12 -26.66 -7.77 5.40
CA SER A 12 -25.52 -6.85 5.27
C SER A 12 -24.27 -7.67 4.99
N ASN A 13 -24.22 -8.33 3.82
CA ASN A 13 -22.97 -8.79 3.24
C ASN A 13 -22.29 -7.53 2.72
N GLY A 14 -21.69 -6.81 3.67
CA GLY A 14 -20.96 -5.58 3.47
C GLY A 14 -19.85 -5.83 2.48
N SER A 15 -20.13 -5.55 1.21
CA SER A 15 -19.10 -5.30 0.21
C SER A 15 -18.21 -4.21 0.79
N ARG A 16 -17.07 -4.62 1.37
CA ARG A 16 -16.04 -3.66 1.79
C ARG A 16 -15.78 -2.77 0.59
N THR A 17 -15.92 -1.47 0.78
CA THR A 17 -15.61 -0.47 -0.25
C THR A 17 -14.15 -0.64 -0.66
N ALA A 18 -13.80 -0.27 -1.90
CA ALA A 18 -12.43 -0.41 -2.39
C ALA A 18 -11.37 0.19 -1.42
N PRO A 19 -11.60 1.38 -0.80
CA PRO A 19 -10.71 1.90 0.24
C PRO A 19 -10.55 0.99 1.45
N ALA A 20 -11.64 0.38 1.94
CA ALA A 20 -11.60 -0.52 3.09
C ALA A 20 -10.83 -1.83 2.80
N ARG A 21 -10.89 -2.33 1.57
CA ARG A 21 -10.08 -3.50 1.16
C ARG A 21 -8.60 -3.14 1.06
N ALA A 22 -8.28 -2.00 0.45
CA ALA A 22 -6.91 -1.50 0.37
C ALA A 22 -6.32 -1.22 1.75
N ALA A 23 -7.11 -0.66 2.67
CA ALA A 23 -6.71 -0.44 4.07
C ALA A 23 -6.40 -1.76 4.79
N ALA A 24 -7.24 -2.78 4.64
CA ALA A 24 -6.99 -4.10 5.24
C ALA A 24 -5.73 -4.76 4.67
N LEU A 25 -5.45 -4.58 3.38
CA LEU A 25 -4.21 -5.04 2.76
C LEU A 25 -2.99 -4.28 3.31
N ALA A 26 -3.10 -2.97 3.52
CA ALA A 26 -2.06 -2.14 4.11
C ALA A 26 -1.77 -2.51 5.59
N ASP A 27 -2.81 -2.77 6.39
CA ASP A 27 -2.66 -3.28 7.77
C ASP A 27 -1.95 -4.63 7.79
N LEU A 28 -2.32 -5.53 6.86
CA LEU A 28 -1.67 -6.83 6.74
C LEU A 28 -0.20 -6.66 6.38
N LEU A 29 0.13 -5.87 5.35
CA LEU A 29 1.51 -5.59 4.96
C LEU A 29 2.31 -4.96 6.11
N HIS A 30 1.70 -4.03 6.86
CA HIS A 30 2.31 -3.42 8.04
C HIS A 30 2.66 -4.47 9.09
N TYR A 31 1.70 -5.31 9.50
CA TYR A 31 1.92 -6.39 10.45
C TYR A 31 3.07 -7.30 10.02
N GLU A 32 3.08 -7.69 8.75
CA GLU A 32 4.10 -8.59 8.23
C GLU A 32 5.48 -7.94 8.18
N CYS A 33 5.55 -6.68 7.79
CA CYS A 33 6.79 -5.95 7.77
C CYS A 33 7.32 -5.70 9.21
N SER A 34 6.43 -5.49 10.19
CA SER A 34 6.82 -5.44 11.60
C SER A 34 7.44 -6.76 12.07
N THR A 35 6.83 -7.90 11.73
CA THR A 35 7.41 -9.22 12.05
C THR A 35 8.76 -9.43 11.34
N LEU A 36 8.88 -8.99 10.08
CA LEU A 36 10.12 -9.07 9.32
C LEU A 36 11.25 -8.29 9.99
N LEU A 37 10.97 -7.07 10.45
CA LEU A 37 11.91 -6.23 11.18
C LEU A 37 12.41 -6.89 12.48
N GLU A 38 11.51 -7.49 13.26
CA GLU A 38 11.87 -8.22 14.47
C GLU A 38 12.77 -9.43 14.17
N LEU A 39 12.45 -10.19 13.12
CA LEU A 39 13.23 -11.34 12.70
C LEU A 39 14.62 -10.92 12.21
N PHE A 40 14.70 -9.83 11.43
CA PHE A 40 15.97 -9.29 10.96
C PHE A 40 16.84 -8.82 12.14
N ARG A 41 16.24 -8.11 13.10
CA ARG A 41 16.94 -7.64 14.30
C ARG A 41 17.52 -8.80 15.10
N LYS A 42 16.75 -9.88 15.28
CA LYS A 42 17.21 -11.10 15.97
C LYS A 42 18.30 -11.84 15.19
N LYS A 43 18.20 -11.87 13.86
CA LYS A 43 19.20 -12.52 12.98
C LYS A 43 20.55 -11.81 13.05
N GLU A 44 20.54 -10.49 13.05
CA GLU A 44 21.75 -9.66 12.92
C GLU A 44 22.26 -9.08 14.25
N ASN A 45 21.56 -9.29 15.36
CA ASN A 45 21.88 -8.76 16.70
C ASN A 45 22.06 -7.23 16.74
N PHE A 46 21.19 -6.48 16.06
CA PHE A 46 21.26 -5.01 16.03
C PHE A 46 20.89 -4.35 17.37
N THR A 47 21.76 -3.44 17.83
CA THR A 47 21.43 -2.42 18.82
C THR A 47 20.61 -1.31 18.16
N GLU A 48 19.65 -0.77 18.90
CA GLU A 48 18.44 -0.11 18.38
C GLU A 48 18.68 1.25 17.69
N ASP A 49 19.90 1.79 17.71
CA ASP A 49 20.20 3.20 17.43
C ASP A 49 20.60 3.47 15.98
N VAL A 50 19.85 2.89 15.04
CA VAL A 50 20.04 3.15 13.62
C VAL A 50 19.29 4.42 13.27
N THR A 51 20.03 5.55 13.18
CA THR A 51 19.54 6.90 12.87
C THR A 51 18.33 6.92 11.91
N ASP A 52 17.27 7.63 12.30
CA ASP A 52 15.95 7.74 11.64
C ASP A 52 15.94 8.55 10.31
N ARG A 53 17.03 8.50 9.54
CA ARG A 53 17.05 9.18 8.24
C ARG A 53 16.13 8.46 7.26
N ARG A 54 15.14 9.19 6.73
CA ARG A 54 14.19 8.67 5.74
C ARG A 54 14.87 8.35 4.42
N LEU A 55 14.52 7.22 3.82
CA LEU A 55 15.00 6.85 2.47
C LEU A 55 14.00 7.24 1.37
N VAL A 56 12.73 7.39 1.73
CA VAL A 56 11.68 7.86 0.81
C VAL A 56 11.65 9.38 0.83
N SER A 57 11.76 9.98 -0.35
CA SER A 57 11.82 11.45 -0.52
C SER A 57 10.44 12.12 -0.46
N VAL A 58 9.36 11.33 -0.53
CA VAL A 58 7.98 11.84 -0.51
C VAL A 58 7.60 12.30 0.90
N PRO A 59 7.07 13.52 1.08
CA PRO A 59 6.61 13.97 2.39
C PRO A 59 5.36 13.19 2.82
N PRO A 60 5.20 12.85 4.12
CA PRO A 60 3.98 12.23 4.63
C PRO A 60 2.71 13.03 4.28
N PRO A 61 1.57 12.37 4.06
CA PRO A 61 0.31 13.07 3.83
C PRO A 61 -0.10 13.84 5.09
N SER A 62 -0.41 15.13 4.92
CA SER A 62 -0.99 15.97 5.97
C SER A 62 -2.51 15.84 5.96
N SER A 63 -3.15 16.02 7.11
CA SER A 63 -4.62 16.05 7.24
C SER A 63 -5.26 17.11 6.34
N GLN A 64 -4.56 18.20 6.06
CA GLN A 64 -4.99 19.34 5.25
C GLN A 64 -5.03 19.06 3.74
N LEU A 65 -4.41 17.97 3.28
CA LEU A 65 -4.43 17.62 1.87
C LEU A 65 -5.79 17.06 1.46
N ASP A 66 -6.14 17.28 0.19
CA ASP A 66 -7.32 16.65 -0.39
C ASP A 66 -7.10 15.14 -0.56
N THR A 67 -8.19 14.42 -0.82
CA THR A 67 -8.19 12.96 -1.01
C THR A 67 -7.22 12.54 -2.11
N ARG A 68 -7.17 13.29 -3.21
CA ARG A 68 -6.36 12.98 -4.38
C ARG A 68 -4.88 13.11 -4.07
N ASP A 69 -4.44 14.22 -3.50
CA ASP A 69 -3.03 14.46 -3.19
C ASP A 69 -2.54 13.51 -2.08
N LYS A 70 -3.41 13.14 -1.12
CA LYS A 70 -3.13 12.08 -0.14
C LYS A 70 -2.85 10.73 -0.83
N LEU A 71 -3.73 10.32 -1.75
CA LEU A 71 -3.57 9.08 -2.51
C LEU A 71 -2.32 9.12 -3.39
N TRP A 72 -2.05 10.23 -4.05
CA TRP A 72 -0.87 10.41 -4.89
C TRP A 72 0.41 10.27 -4.09
N ARG A 73 0.52 10.94 -2.92
CA ARG A 73 1.70 10.82 -2.04
C ARG A 73 1.92 9.39 -1.57
N ILE A 74 0.86 8.71 -1.16
CA ILE A 74 0.96 7.30 -0.72
C ILE A 74 1.41 6.41 -1.87
N HIS A 75 0.82 6.56 -3.05
CA HIS A 75 1.14 5.73 -4.20
C HIS A 75 2.60 5.94 -4.64
N SER A 76 3.06 7.20 -4.74
CA SER A 76 4.46 7.53 -5.02
C SER A 76 5.43 6.99 -3.97
N ALA A 77 5.10 7.10 -2.67
CA ALA A 77 5.93 6.57 -1.60
C ALA A 77 6.03 5.04 -1.66
N LEU A 78 4.93 4.34 -1.93
CA LEU A 78 4.91 2.89 -2.06
C LEU A 78 5.73 2.42 -3.27
N LEU A 79 5.70 3.14 -4.39
CA LEU A 79 6.56 2.88 -5.54
C LEU A 79 8.05 3.05 -5.21
N GLN A 80 8.41 4.08 -4.45
CA GLN A 80 9.78 4.24 -3.95
C GLN A 80 10.19 3.09 -3.02
N CYS A 81 9.31 2.71 -2.08
CA CYS A 81 9.50 1.54 -1.21
C CYS A 81 9.69 0.25 -2.00
N GLN A 82 8.97 0.04 -3.10
CA GLN A 82 9.14 -1.14 -3.95
C GLN A 82 10.53 -1.21 -4.55
N LYS A 83 11.01 -0.12 -5.16
CA LYS A 83 12.37 -0.08 -5.75
C LYS A 83 13.46 -0.29 -4.69
N LEU A 84 13.29 0.30 -3.50
CA LEU A 84 14.20 0.09 -2.38
C LEU A 84 14.21 -1.38 -1.93
N LEU A 85 13.03 -1.98 -1.77
CA LEU A 85 12.87 -3.37 -1.35
C LEU A 85 13.49 -4.35 -2.35
N GLU A 86 13.27 -4.13 -3.65
CA GLU A 86 13.86 -4.96 -4.71
C GLU A 86 15.40 -4.93 -4.65
N LYS A 87 15.98 -3.75 -4.48
CA LYS A 87 17.44 -3.59 -4.33
C LYS A 87 17.96 -4.21 -3.02
N ALA A 88 17.23 -4.04 -1.91
CA ALA A 88 17.57 -4.64 -0.63
C ALA A 88 17.59 -6.16 -0.68
N VAL A 89 16.58 -6.77 -1.29
CA VAL A 89 16.51 -8.22 -1.46
C VAL A 89 17.65 -8.73 -2.35
N ALA A 90 17.92 -8.08 -3.47
CA ALA A 90 19.01 -8.48 -4.37
C ALA A 90 20.38 -8.44 -3.67
N LYS A 91 20.66 -7.35 -2.94
CA LYS A 91 21.95 -7.19 -2.24
C LYS A 91 22.08 -8.09 -1.01
N GLU A 92 21.00 -8.33 -0.29
CA GLU A 92 21.01 -9.30 0.81
C GLU A 92 21.25 -10.72 0.28
N GLU A 93 20.69 -11.09 -0.87
CA GLU A 93 20.93 -12.41 -1.47
C GLU A 93 22.38 -12.59 -1.94
N GLU A 94 22.98 -11.53 -2.51
CA GLU A 94 24.38 -11.48 -2.96
C GLU A 94 25.39 -11.55 -1.80
N GLU A 95 25.23 -10.70 -0.78
CA GLU A 95 26.28 -10.46 0.23
C GLU A 95 26.05 -11.19 1.55
N LEU A 96 24.80 -11.52 1.90
CA LEU A 96 24.42 -12.12 3.19
C LEU A 96 24.02 -13.59 3.06
N GLY A 97 24.09 -14.14 1.85
CA GLY A 97 23.73 -15.52 1.54
C GLY A 97 22.22 -15.73 1.60
N GLY A 98 21.55 -15.63 0.45
CA GLY A 98 20.18 -16.11 0.31
C GLY A 98 20.13 -17.63 0.33
N GLY A 99 19.35 -18.27 1.22
CA GLY A 99 19.04 -19.68 0.97
C GLY A 99 18.63 -20.59 2.11
N LYS A 100 18.81 -20.23 3.39
CA LYS A 100 18.23 -21.06 4.46
C LYS A 100 16.75 -20.74 4.56
N LYS A 101 15.88 -21.66 4.11
CA LYS A 101 14.42 -21.52 4.30
C LYS A 101 14.11 -21.38 5.79
N GLY A 102 13.82 -20.16 6.23
CA GLY A 102 13.49 -19.84 7.60
C GLY A 102 12.26 -18.96 7.70
N LYS A 103 11.88 -18.63 8.94
CA LYS A 103 10.76 -17.71 9.22
C LYS A 103 11.00 -16.34 8.61
N TYR A 104 12.27 -15.88 8.57
CA TYR A 104 12.67 -14.60 8.01
C TYR A 104 12.45 -14.55 6.49
N GLU A 105 12.97 -15.51 5.75
CA GLU A 105 12.88 -15.60 4.30
C GLU A 105 11.43 -15.73 3.84
N ASN A 106 10.63 -16.52 4.57
CA ASN A 106 9.19 -16.63 4.34
C ASN A 106 8.48 -15.28 4.53
N LYS A 107 8.83 -14.53 5.58
CA LYS A 107 8.23 -13.21 5.81
C LYS A 107 8.67 -12.18 4.77
N ARG A 108 9.94 -12.19 4.38
CA ARG A 108 10.49 -11.33 3.33
C ARG A 108 9.76 -11.55 2.01
N LYS A 109 9.53 -12.82 1.65
CA LYS A 109 8.75 -13.20 0.45
C LYS A 109 7.33 -12.64 0.51
N LEU A 110 6.63 -12.81 1.64
CA LEU A 110 5.27 -12.32 1.82
C LEU A 110 5.16 -10.79 1.70
N VAL A 111 6.13 -10.04 2.25
CA VAL A 111 6.20 -8.58 2.09
C VAL A 111 6.42 -8.20 0.62
N LYS A 112 7.34 -8.89 -0.07
CA LYS A 112 7.63 -8.67 -1.50
C LYS A 112 6.42 -8.95 -2.40
N GLU A 113 5.60 -9.95 -2.06
CA GLU A 113 4.39 -10.28 -2.82
C GLU A 113 3.22 -9.33 -2.53
N ARG A 114 3.09 -8.85 -1.28
CA ARG A 114 1.97 -7.99 -0.89
C ARG A 114 2.14 -6.52 -1.24
N LEU A 115 3.36 -6.00 -1.23
CA LEU A 115 3.61 -4.59 -1.56
C LEU A 115 3.10 -4.22 -2.97
N PRO A 116 3.36 -4.99 -4.04
CA PRO A 116 2.79 -4.73 -5.37
C PRO A 116 1.26 -4.74 -5.38
N LEU A 117 0.62 -5.61 -4.62
CA LEU A 117 -0.86 -5.66 -4.53
C LEU A 117 -1.43 -4.38 -3.90
N LEU A 118 -0.74 -3.83 -2.89
CA LEU A 118 -1.12 -2.56 -2.28
C LEU A 118 -0.91 -1.39 -3.25
N ILE A 119 0.20 -1.40 -4.01
CA ILE A 119 0.47 -0.42 -5.06
C ILE A 119 -0.63 -0.44 -6.12
N LEU A 120 -1.03 -1.62 -6.61
CA LEU A 120 -2.13 -1.76 -7.56
C LEU A 120 -3.44 -1.20 -6.98
N SER A 121 -3.79 -1.59 -5.76
CA SER A 121 -5.03 -1.14 -5.10
C SER A 121 -5.06 0.38 -4.90
N THR A 122 -3.95 0.98 -4.48
CA THR A 122 -3.84 2.43 -4.31
C THR A 122 -3.82 3.18 -5.64
N GLY A 123 -3.24 2.59 -6.69
CA GLY A 123 -3.26 3.14 -8.04
C GLY A 123 -4.65 3.14 -8.66
N GLU A 124 -5.46 2.10 -8.43
CA GLU A 124 -6.87 2.08 -8.84
C GLU A 124 -7.70 3.15 -8.12
N LEU A 125 -7.48 3.34 -6.82
CA LEU A 125 -8.14 4.40 -6.05
C LEU A 125 -7.72 5.79 -6.51
N LEU A 126 -6.44 5.98 -6.84
CA LEU A 126 -5.93 7.24 -7.38
C LEU A 126 -6.57 7.54 -8.74
N LYS A 127 -6.62 6.57 -9.66
CA LYS A 127 -7.32 6.72 -10.95
C LYS A 127 -8.79 7.08 -10.80
N ALA A 128 -9.47 6.50 -9.81
CA ALA A 128 -10.86 6.84 -9.51
C ALA A 128 -11.01 8.27 -8.95
N ALA A 129 -9.99 8.81 -8.29
CA ALA A 129 -9.97 10.16 -7.73
C ALA A 129 -9.45 11.24 -8.71
N GLU A 130 -8.62 10.89 -9.69
CA GLU A 130 -7.94 11.83 -10.61
C GLU A 130 -8.85 12.45 -11.68
N GLY A 131 -10.01 11.85 -11.97
CA GLY A 131 -10.85 12.31 -13.07
C GLY A 131 -10.06 12.36 -14.40
N THR A 132 -10.24 13.43 -15.20
CA THR A 132 -9.59 13.57 -16.52
C THR A 132 -8.14 14.06 -16.45
N THR A 133 -7.64 14.47 -15.28
CA THR A 133 -6.28 15.00 -15.11
C THR A 133 -5.37 13.94 -14.48
N SER A 134 -4.58 13.27 -15.31
CA SER A 134 -3.59 12.28 -14.87
C SER A 134 -2.40 12.99 -14.23
N LEU A 135 -2.22 12.84 -12.92
CA LEU A 135 -0.96 13.16 -12.25
C LEU A 135 -0.10 11.90 -12.27
N THR A 136 0.90 11.85 -13.15
CA THR A 136 1.82 10.69 -13.20
C THR A 136 2.50 10.52 -11.85
N PRO A 137 2.25 9.43 -11.11
CA PRO A 137 2.92 9.19 -9.85
C PRO A 137 4.40 8.96 -10.12
N SER A 138 5.23 9.85 -9.59
CA SER A 138 6.65 9.85 -9.91
C SER A 138 7.46 9.05 -8.89
N VAL A 139 8.52 8.43 -9.39
CA VAL A 139 9.60 7.82 -8.61
C VAL A 139 10.87 8.69 -8.71
N GLU A 140 10.77 9.89 -9.29
CA GLU A 140 11.85 10.87 -9.37
C GLU A 140 12.29 11.30 -7.97
N GLY A 141 13.60 11.55 -7.82
CA GLY A 141 14.22 11.94 -6.56
C GLY A 141 14.54 10.79 -5.61
N LEU A 142 14.36 9.52 -6.02
CA LEU A 142 14.87 8.37 -5.29
C LEU A 142 16.33 8.10 -5.67
N GLU A 143 17.27 8.67 -4.92
CA GLU A 143 18.68 8.27 -5.00
C GLU A 143 18.92 7.02 -4.15
N VAL A 144 19.03 5.87 -4.81
CA VAL A 144 19.37 4.62 -4.12
C VAL A 144 20.88 4.44 -4.09
N ASN A 145 21.52 5.06 -3.10
CA ASN A 145 22.92 4.81 -2.77
C ASN A 145 23.01 3.53 -1.93
N VAL A 146 23.33 2.42 -2.59
CA VAL A 146 23.54 1.12 -1.94
C VAL A 146 24.94 1.12 -1.29
N PRO A 147 25.05 0.88 0.03
CA PRO A 147 26.35 0.80 0.68
C PRO A 147 27.18 -0.40 0.20
N THR A 148 28.51 -0.24 0.18
CA THR A 148 29.45 -1.30 -0.18
C THR A 148 29.93 -2.10 1.03
N GLY A 149 29.92 -1.53 2.24
CA GLY A 149 30.31 -2.22 3.46
C GLY A 149 29.20 -3.14 3.98
N LEU A 150 29.57 -4.34 4.47
CA LEU A 150 28.60 -5.35 4.92
C LEU A 150 27.72 -4.86 6.09
N LEU A 151 28.30 -4.16 7.06
CA LEU A 151 27.55 -3.60 8.20
C LEU A 151 26.59 -2.50 7.74
N ASP A 152 27.07 -1.57 6.91
CA ASP A 152 26.25 -0.49 6.35
C ASP A 152 25.14 -1.03 5.45
N LEU A 153 25.42 -2.11 4.70
CA LEU A 153 24.43 -2.79 3.88
C LEU A 153 23.32 -3.37 4.75
N LYS A 154 23.66 -4.10 5.83
CA LYS A 154 22.64 -4.65 6.73
C LYS A 154 21.81 -3.54 7.40
N LEU A 155 22.43 -2.43 7.81
CA LEU A 155 21.73 -1.26 8.32
C LEU A 155 20.82 -0.63 7.28
N TRP A 156 21.27 -0.54 6.04
CA TRP A 156 20.48 -0.02 4.93
C TRP A 156 19.28 -0.92 4.60
N VAL A 157 19.45 -2.24 4.56
CA VAL A 157 18.35 -3.22 4.41
C VAL A 157 17.33 -3.06 5.55
N TYR A 158 17.80 -2.93 6.79
CA TYR A 158 16.91 -2.66 7.93
C TYR A 158 16.11 -1.36 7.76
N ARG A 159 16.75 -0.28 7.32
CA ARG A 159 16.08 1.00 7.02
C ARG A 159 15.05 0.87 5.91
N VAL A 160 15.33 0.10 4.86
CA VAL A 160 14.36 -0.19 3.80
C VAL A 160 13.12 -0.87 4.37
N TYR A 161 13.29 -1.86 5.25
CA TYR A 161 12.15 -2.48 5.93
C TYR A 161 11.41 -1.50 6.85
N LYS A 162 12.11 -0.58 7.54
CA LYS A 162 11.44 0.49 8.32
C LYS A 162 10.61 1.42 7.43
N GLU A 163 11.07 1.76 6.23
CA GLU A 163 10.28 2.57 5.29
C GLU A 163 9.03 1.84 4.82
N VAL A 164 9.16 0.57 4.39
CA VAL A 164 8.00 -0.22 3.99
C VAL A 164 6.99 -0.32 5.14
N ASN A 165 7.47 -0.54 6.37
CA ASN A 165 6.62 -0.61 7.55
C ASN A 165 5.88 0.71 7.83
N TYR A 166 6.60 1.83 7.79
CA TYR A 166 6.08 3.17 8.02
C TYR A 166 5.03 3.53 6.97
N TRP A 167 5.34 3.39 5.69
CA TRP A 167 4.43 3.75 4.60
C TRP A 167 3.23 2.82 4.50
N SER A 168 3.36 1.55 4.91
CA SER A 168 2.20 0.64 5.03
C SER A 168 1.23 1.11 6.11
N LYS A 169 1.73 1.54 7.28
CA LYS A 169 0.92 2.11 8.36
C LYS A 169 0.25 3.42 7.93
N THR A 170 1.03 4.31 7.32
CA THR A 170 0.54 5.59 6.79
C THR A 170 -0.55 5.38 5.74
N ALA A 171 -0.35 4.42 4.83
CA ALA A 171 -1.36 4.02 3.85
C ALA A 171 -2.62 3.49 4.52
N ALA A 172 -2.49 2.59 5.50
CA ALA A 172 -3.65 2.04 6.21
C ALA A 172 -4.48 3.13 6.91
N ASN A 173 -3.82 4.05 7.62
CA ASN A 173 -4.50 5.16 8.29
C ASN A 173 -5.21 6.06 7.30
N THR A 174 -4.52 6.48 6.25
CA THR A 174 -5.08 7.41 5.26
C THR A 174 -6.24 6.78 4.50
N LEU A 175 -6.14 5.50 4.12
CA LEU A 175 -7.20 4.77 3.41
C LEU A 175 -8.45 4.57 4.27
N LYS A 176 -8.31 4.44 5.60
CA LYS A 176 -9.44 4.36 6.55
C LYS A 176 -10.16 5.70 6.69
N GLU A 177 -9.44 6.80 6.55
CA GLU A 177 -10.00 8.16 6.59
C GLU A 177 -10.70 8.56 5.30
N LEU A 178 -10.54 7.80 4.21
CA LEU A 178 -11.15 8.14 2.93
C LEU A 178 -12.68 7.94 2.96
N PRO A 179 -13.44 8.89 2.36
CA PRO A 179 -14.88 8.74 2.23
C PRO A 179 -15.22 7.53 1.34
N SER A 180 -16.22 6.76 1.75
CA SER A 180 -16.74 5.59 1.03
C SER A 180 -17.30 5.90 -0.37
N VAL A 181 -17.48 7.19 -0.70
CA VAL A 181 -18.18 7.71 -1.87
C VAL A 181 -17.31 7.86 -3.11
N ILE A 182 -15.97 7.71 -3.02
CA ILE A 182 -15.03 7.86 -4.16
C ILE A 182 -15.41 7.00 -5.38
N VAL A 183 -16.20 5.93 -5.19
CA VAL A 183 -16.65 5.01 -6.26
C VAL A 183 -17.95 5.45 -6.96
N LYS A 184 -18.74 6.39 -6.40
CA LYS A 184 -20.12 6.62 -6.86
C LYS A 184 -20.25 7.62 -8.02
N GLU A 185 -19.21 8.39 -8.31
CA GLU A 185 -19.29 9.50 -9.27
C GLU A 185 -19.06 9.04 -10.73
N GLY A 186 -18.28 7.96 -10.95
CA GLY A 186 -18.05 7.40 -12.29
C GLY A 186 -19.23 6.61 -12.89
N ALA A 187 -20.25 6.27 -12.10
CA ALA A 187 -21.35 5.39 -12.54
C ALA A 187 -22.63 6.13 -12.95
N ARG A 188 -22.69 7.46 -12.84
CA ARG A 188 -23.95 8.22 -12.96
C ARG A 188 -24.19 8.93 -14.29
N THR A 189 -23.26 8.93 -15.25
CA THR A 189 -23.39 9.75 -16.47
C THR A 189 -23.83 9.04 -17.75
N THR A 190 -24.13 7.73 -17.74
CA THR A 190 -24.52 7.01 -18.98
C THR A 190 -25.91 6.35 -18.96
N ARG A 191 -26.90 6.99 -18.35
CA ARG A 191 -28.32 6.64 -18.56
C ARG A 191 -29.16 7.85 -18.95
N ALA A 192 -28.76 8.52 -20.03
CA ALA A 192 -29.65 9.38 -20.79
C ALA A 192 -30.57 8.51 -21.67
N ARG A 193 -31.69 8.15 -21.03
CA ARG A 193 -33.00 7.83 -21.59
C ARG A 193 -33.24 8.48 -22.97
N ASN A 194 -33.46 7.68 -24.02
CA ASN A 194 -34.55 8.01 -24.94
C ASN A 194 -35.25 6.76 -25.49
N ARG A 195 -36.45 6.54 -24.95
CA ARG A 195 -37.49 5.67 -25.49
C ARG A 195 -38.36 6.54 -26.41
N ARG A 196 -38.70 6.00 -27.58
CA ARG A 196 -39.87 6.23 -28.45
C ARG A 196 -39.52 6.76 -29.85
N SER A 197 -39.76 5.91 -30.84
CA SER A 197 -40.85 6.18 -31.77
C SER A 197 -41.36 4.87 -32.36
N THR A 198 -42.67 4.69 -32.27
CA THR A 198 -43.44 3.57 -32.80
C THR A 198 -44.06 4.01 -34.13
N ARG A 199 -44.00 3.15 -35.14
CA ARG A 199 -45.00 2.96 -36.21
C ARG A 199 -45.38 4.16 -37.10
N ARG A 200 -45.01 4.08 -38.38
CA ARG A 200 -45.97 4.02 -39.50
C ARG A 200 -45.32 3.33 -40.69
#